data_AF-A0AAV5EDL4-F1
#
_entry.id   AF-A0AAV5EDL4-F1
#
_cell.length_a   1.000
_cell.length_b   1.000
_cell.length_c   1.000
_cell.angle_alpha   90.00
_cell.angle_beta   90.00
_cell.angle_gamma   90.00
#
_symmetry.space_group_name_H-M   'P 1'
#
loop_
_entity.id
_entity.type
_entity.pdbx_description
1 polymer ?
#
loop_
_entity_poly.entity_id
_entity_poly.type
_entity_poly.pdbx_seq_one_letter_code
_entity_poly.pdbx_strand_id
1 'polypeptide(L)'
;MSATKPIMAPVAVVCFSSSASSYASVVGVIHDTTARVNTEYIQSFIDNTAVTPGMAFCPDLEVDSWLGFRFHDLDFGHGPPCVFLPPYLTIEGVMFFVRSCTAACNIDLHSADLEDHVDVIKQICYSMD
;
A
#
# COMPACT_ATOMS: atom_id res chain seq x y z
N MET A 1 25.67 26.14 4.49
CA MET A 1 24.71 25.17 5.06
C MET A 1 23.43 25.28 4.27
N SER A 2 23.25 24.41 3.26
CA SER A 2 21.97 24.25 2.57
C SER A 2 21.42 22.90 3.01
N ALA A 3 20.38 22.92 3.83
CA ALA A 3 19.69 21.72 4.26
C ALA A 3 18.83 21.24 3.10
N THR A 4 19.30 20.23 2.37
CA THR A 4 18.51 19.54 1.34
C THR A 4 17.37 18.81 2.05
N LYS A 5 16.16 19.35 1.93
CA LYS A 5 14.91 18.75 2.43
C LYS A 5 14.74 17.39 1.75
N PRO A 6 14.52 16.28 2.49
CA PRO A 6 14.32 14.98 1.86
C PRO A 6 13.00 15.02 1.07
N ILE A 7 13.12 14.71 -0.21
CA ILE A 7 12.03 14.55 -1.16
C ILE A 7 11.38 13.21 -0.83
N MET A 8 10.15 13.25 -0.33
CA MET A 8 9.36 12.06 -0.03
C MET A 8 8.66 11.64 -1.33
N ALA A 9 9.02 10.47 -1.85
CA ALA A 9 8.42 9.91 -3.06
C ALA A 9 6.92 9.58 -2.82
N PRO A 10 6.06 9.60 -3.86
CA PRO A 10 4.61 9.44 -3.75
C PRO A 10 4.19 7.96 -3.76
N VAL A 11 5.03 7.09 -3.20
CA VAL A 11 4.58 5.78 -2.73
C VAL A 11 4.24 6.00 -1.26
N ALA A 12 3.15 5.44 -0.75
CA ALA A 12 2.94 5.35 0.69
C ALA A 12 4.01 4.40 1.26
N VAL A 13 5.27 4.84 1.27
CA VAL A 13 6.40 4.18 1.91
C VAL A 13 6.18 4.40 3.39
N VAL A 14 5.54 3.43 4.03
CA VAL A 14 5.42 3.48 5.49
C VAL A 14 6.74 2.97 6.05
N CYS A 15 7.68 3.89 6.31
CA CYS A 15 8.90 3.58 7.04
C CYS A 15 8.55 3.22 8.50
N PHE A 16 8.43 1.93 8.80
CA PHE A 16 8.27 1.48 10.18
C PHE A 16 9.65 1.32 10.83
N SER A 17 10.09 2.34 11.57
CA SER A 17 11.19 2.13 12.52
C SER A 17 10.62 1.48 13.79
N SER A 18 11.11 0.27 14.07
CA SER A 18 10.75 -0.56 15.21
C SER A 18 10.83 0.19 16.55
N SER A 19 9.67 0.58 17.07
CA SER A 19 9.39 0.68 18.49
C SER A 19 7.90 0.37 18.69
N ALA A 20 7.57 -0.32 19.78
CA ALA A 20 6.23 -0.83 20.08
C ALA A 20 5.19 0.31 20.10
N SER A 21 4.59 0.58 18.96
CA SER A 21 3.51 1.55 18.78
C SER A 21 2.19 0.80 18.75
N SER A 22 1.15 1.37 19.37
CA SER A 22 -0.19 0.79 19.26
C SER A 22 -0.73 0.95 17.84
N TYR A 23 -1.64 0.08 17.41
CA TYR A 23 -2.31 0.21 16.11
C TYR A 23 -2.93 1.60 15.92
N ALA A 24 -3.51 2.18 16.97
CA ALA A 24 -4.05 3.54 16.93
C ALA A 24 -2.99 4.60 16.59
N SER A 25 -1.76 4.44 17.10
CA SER A 25 -0.64 5.32 16.75
C SER A 25 -0.25 5.16 15.28
N VAL A 26 -0.18 3.92 14.79
CA VAL A 26 0.14 3.63 13.39
C VAL A 26 -0.91 4.22 12.45
N VAL A 27 -2.19 3.99 12.74
CA VAL A 27 -3.32 4.54 11.97
C VAL A 27 -3.29 6.07 11.97
N GLY A 28 -3.00 6.69 13.12
CA GLY A 28 -2.86 8.15 13.21
C GLY A 28 -1.77 8.69 12.29
N VAL A 29 -0.59 8.06 12.27
CA VAL A 29 0.51 8.46 11.38
C VAL A 29 0.12 8.30 9.90
N ILE A 30 -0.52 7.20 9.52
CA ILE A 30 -0.98 6.98 8.13
C ILE A 30 -2.02 8.03 7.73
N HIS A 31 -2.99 8.31 8.60
CA HIS A 31 -4.01 9.32 8.37
C HIS A 31 -3.40 10.71 8.18
N ASP A 32 -2.54 11.13 9.12
CA ASP A 32 -1.95 12.47 9.13
C ASP A 32 -0.99 12.66 7.95
N THR A 33 -0.25 11.63 7.56
CA THR A 33 0.63 11.68 6.38
C THR A 33 -0.17 11.75 5.08
N THR A 34 -1.26 10.98 4.97
CA THR A 34 -2.15 11.02 3.80
C THR A 34 -2.87 12.36 3.69
N ALA A 35 -3.33 12.93 4.80
CA ALA A 35 -3.99 14.24 4.84
C ALA A 35 -3.09 15.40 4.36
N ARG A 36 -1.76 15.22 4.41
CA ARG A 36 -0.78 16.21 3.91
C ARG A 36 -0.59 16.15 2.39
N VAL A 37 -1.06 15.11 1.71
CA VAL A 37 -1.02 14.97 0.26
C VAL A 37 -2.18 15.75 -0.35
N ASN A 38 -2.02 17.07 -0.40
CA ASN A 38 -3.01 18.00 -0.93
C ASN A 38 -2.59 18.56 -2.32
N THR A 39 -3.40 19.47 -2.86
CA THR A 39 -3.14 20.07 -4.18
C THR A 39 -1.79 20.79 -4.24
N GLU A 40 -1.40 21.51 -3.19
CA GLU A 40 -0.12 22.21 -3.14
C GLU A 40 1.06 21.23 -3.14
N TYR A 41 0.95 20.13 -2.40
CA TYR A 41 1.95 19.07 -2.40
C TYR A 41 2.12 18.45 -3.79
N ILE A 42 1.00 18.09 -4.43
CA ILE A 42 1.00 17.49 -5.78
C ILE A 42 1.62 18.44 -6.79
N GLN A 43 1.27 19.74 -6.74
CA GLN A 43 1.88 20.73 -7.63
C GLN A 43 3.39 20.83 -7.40
N SER A 44 3.84 20.85 -6.14
CA SER A 44 5.27 20.88 -5.82
C SER A 44 6.02 19.65 -6.34
N PHE A 45 5.36 18.48 -6.36
CA PHE A 45 5.94 17.24 -6.87
C PHE A 45 6.12 17.30 -8.38
N ILE A 46 5.12 17.79 -9.11
CA ILE A 46 5.18 18.00 -10.57
C ILE A 46 6.31 18.97 -10.92
N ASP A 47 6.50 20.02 -10.14
CA ASP A 47 7.51 21.04 -10.42
C ASP A 47 8.96 20.55 -10.16
N ASN A 48 9.14 19.45 -9.41
CA ASN A 48 10.44 18.94 -8.96
C ASN A 48 10.78 17.53 -9.48
N THR A 49 10.30 17.13 -10.66
CA THR A 49 10.41 15.75 -11.20
C THR A 49 11.85 15.23 -11.35
N ALA A 50 12.43 14.73 -10.27
CA ALA A 50 13.53 13.79 -10.25
C ALA A 50 13.01 12.51 -9.59
N VAL A 51 12.61 11.55 -10.42
CA VAL A 51 12.13 10.24 -9.96
C VAL A 51 13.30 9.28 -9.98
N THR A 52 13.78 8.88 -8.81
CA THR A 52 14.76 7.80 -8.67
C THR A 52 13.99 6.51 -8.40
N PRO A 53 14.10 5.46 -9.24
CA PRO A 53 13.46 4.18 -8.97
C PRO A 53 14.11 3.53 -7.74
N GLY A 54 13.31 3.21 -6.73
CA GLY A 54 13.70 2.29 -5.66
C GLY A 54 13.39 0.85 -6.10
N MET A 55 14.30 -0.08 -5.80
CA MET A 55 14.17 -1.51 -6.08
C MET A 55 14.41 -2.26 -4.77
N ALA A 56 13.32 -2.80 -4.20
CA ALA A 56 13.14 -3.38 -2.86
C ALA A 56 12.77 -2.35 -1.78
N PHE A 57 11.69 -2.64 -1.05
CA PHE A 57 11.15 -1.75 -0.03
C PHE A 57 11.68 -2.08 1.36
N CYS A 58 12.02 -3.33 1.71
CA CYS A 58 12.44 -3.68 3.07
C CYS A 58 13.61 -2.82 3.59
N PRO A 59 13.50 -2.24 4.81
CA PRO A 59 12.46 -2.49 5.83
C PRO A 59 11.14 -1.72 5.67
N ASP A 60 11.00 -0.92 4.62
CA ASP A 60 9.79 -0.21 4.24
C ASP A 60 8.79 -1.10 3.49
N LEU A 61 7.56 -0.59 3.32
CA LEU A 61 6.46 -1.28 2.66
C LEU A 61 5.74 -0.34 1.69
N GLU A 62 5.38 -0.84 0.50
CA GLU A 62 4.43 -0.23 -0.42
C GLU A 62 3.07 -0.92 -0.27
N VAL A 63 2.03 -0.14 0.02
CA VAL A 63 0.66 -0.65 0.19
C VAL A 63 -0.29 0.04 -0.77
N ASP A 64 -0.85 -0.75 -1.68
CA ASP A 64 -1.79 -0.31 -2.70
C ASP A 64 -3.22 -0.71 -2.36
N SER A 65 -4.06 0.28 -2.05
CA SER A 65 -5.49 0.05 -1.83
C SER A 65 -6.27 0.08 -3.15
N TRP A 66 -6.68 -1.09 -3.62
CA TRP A 66 -7.54 -1.25 -4.80
C TRP A 66 -9.03 -1.27 -4.44
N LEU A 67 -9.36 -1.01 -3.17
CA LEU A 67 -10.73 -1.05 -2.66
C LEU A 67 -11.64 0.00 -3.32
N GLY A 68 -11.08 1.16 -3.69
CA GLY A 68 -11.79 2.23 -4.37
C GLY A 68 -12.16 1.88 -5.82
N PHE A 69 -11.45 0.95 -6.46
CA PHE A 69 -11.75 0.57 -7.84
C PHE A 69 -13.03 -0.25 -7.92
N ARG A 70 -13.94 0.19 -8.81
CA ARG A 70 -15.21 -0.48 -9.06
C ARG A 70 -15.08 -1.56 -10.13
N PHE A 71 -14.13 -2.46 -9.92
CA PHE A 71 -13.81 -3.56 -10.82
C PHE A 71 -15.02 -4.49 -11.07
N HIS A 72 -15.85 -4.69 -10.06
CA HIS A 72 -17.10 -5.45 -10.16
C HIS A 72 -18.21 -4.78 -10.98
N ASP A 73 -18.06 -3.50 -11.33
CA ASP A 73 -19.02 -2.79 -12.18
C ASP A 73 -18.67 -2.93 -13.68
N LEU A 74 -17.53 -3.57 -14.01
CA LEU A 74 -17.05 -3.71 -15.37
C LEU A 74 -17.78 -4.85 -16.10
N ASP A 75 -18.77 -4.51 -16.94
CA ASP A 75 -19.52 -5.49 -17.73
C ASP A 75 -19.37 -5.21 -19.24
N PHE A 76 -18.81 -6.17 -19.97
CA PHE A 76 -18.68 -6.13 -21.43
C PHE A 76 -19.84 -6.83 -22.16
N GLY A 77 -20.96 -7.08 -21.48
CA GLY A 77 -22.16 -7.75 -22.00
C GLY A 77 -22.30 -9.23 -21.58
N HIS A 78 -21.47 -9.69 -20.63
CA HIS A 78 -21.46 -11.09 -20.16
C HIS A 78 -21.50 -11.21 -18.63
N GLY A 79 -21.81 -10.11 -17.94
CA GLY A 79 -21.76 -10.00 -16.49
C GLY A 79 -20.40 -9.53 -15.97
N PRO A 80 -20.33 -9.22 -14.67
CA PRO A 80 -19.12 -8.71 -14.04
C PRO A 80 -18.07 -9.82 -13.87
N PRO A 81 -16.79 -9.47 -13.69
CA PRO A 81 -15.73 -10.45 -13.55
C PRO A 81 -15.84 -11.20 -12.22
N CYS A 82 -15.49 -12.48 -12.24
CA CYS A 82 -15.54 -13.34 -11.06
C CYS A 82 -14.30 -13.23 -10.16
N VAL A 83 -13.22 -12.62 -10.66
CA VAL A 83 -11.95 -12.43 -9.93
C VAL A 83 -11.20 -11.22 -10.49
N PHE A 84 -10.52 -10.47 -9.61
CA PHE A 84 -9.48 -9.52 -9.97
C PHE A 84 -8.22 -9.84 -9.17
N LEU A 85 -7.08 -9.95 -9.87
CA LEU A 85 -5.80 -10.28 -9.25
C LEU A 85 -4.79 -9.18 -9.59
N PRO A 86 -3.98 -8.73 -8.62
CA PRO A 86 -2.80 -7.92 -8.88
C PRO A 86 -1.81 -8.67 -9.79
N PRO A 87 -0.94 -7.95 -10.53
CA PRO A 87 0.14 -8.58 -11.26
C PRO A 87 1.08 -9.34 -10.30
N TYR A 88 1.68 -10.42 -10.78
CA TYR A 88 2.73 -11.12 -10.02
C TYR A 88 3.97 -10.22 -9.93
N LEU A 89 4.29 -9.74 -8.73
CA LEU A 89 5.46 -8.92 -8.46
C LEU A 89 6.46 -9.71 -7.62
N THR A 90 7.75 -9.62 -7.98
CA THR A 90 8.86 -10.21 -7.24
C THR A 90 9.59 -9.17 -6.39
N ILE A 91 8.90 -8.07 -6.07
CA ILE A 91 9.45 -6.97 -5.25
C ILE A 91 8.94 -7.20 -3.84
N GLU A 92 9.84 -7.54 -2.94
CA GLU A 92 9.50 -7.77 -1.55
C GLU A 92 9.07 -6.47 -0.86
N GLY A 93 8.04 -6.56 -0.04
CA GLY A 93 7.43 -5.43 0.64
C GLY A 93 6.34 -4.70 -0.17
N VAL A 94 5.74 -5.35 -1.17
CA VAL A 94 4.58 -4.80 -1.89
C VAL A 94 3.30 -5.56 -1.49
N MET A 95 2.25 -4.83 -1.13
CA MET A 95 0.96 -5.37 -0.70
C MET A 95 -0.21 -4.70 -1.41
N PHE A 96 -1.22 -5.48 -1.79
CA PHE A 96 -2.45 -5.01 -2.42
C PHE A 96 -3.68 -5.42 -1.62
N PHE A 97 -4.56 -4.45 -1.33
CA PHE A 97 -5.89 -4.72 -0.80
C PHE A 97 -6.93 -4.69 -1.91
N VAL A 98 -7.54 -5.83 -2.21
CA VAL A 98 -8.52 -6.00 -3.28
C VAL A 98 -9.89 -6.35 -2.68
N ARG A 99 -10.97 -5.83 -3.27
CA ARG A 99 -12.32 -6.25 -2.87
C ARG A 99 -12.55 -7.69 -3.34
N SER A 100 -13.00 -8.55 -2.43
CA SER A 100 -13.34 -9.93 -2.77
C SER A 100 -14.54 -9.97 -3.73
N CYS A 101 -14.53 -10.94 -4.64
CA CYS A 101 -15.63 -11.17 -5.59
C CYS A 101 -16.80 -11.95 -4.99
N THR A 102 -16.69 -12.34 -3.71
CA THR A 102 -17.78 -13.02 -2.99
C THR A 102 -18.83 -12.01 -2.51
N ALA A 103 -20.09 -12.43 -2.33
CA ALA A 103 -21.20 -11.56 -1.93
C ALA A 103 -21.06 -10.94 -0.52
N ALA A 104 -20.02 -11.32 0.23
CA ALA A 104 -19.68 -10.72 1.51
C ALA A 104 -18.75 -9.52 1.30
N CYS A 105 -18.79 -8.53 2.20
CA CYS A 105 -17.91 -7.35 2.21
C CYS A 105 -16.45 -7.71 2.60
N ASN A 106 -15.91 -8.77 2.01
CA ASN A 106 -14.59 -9.31 2.31
C ASN A 106 -13.52 -8.55 1.53
N ILE A 107 -12.32 -8.52 2.09
CA ILE A 107 -11.13 -7.92 1.51
C ILE A 107 -10.07 -9.01 1.39
N ASP A 108 -9.47 -9.13 0.22
CA ASP A 108 -8.35 -10.03 -0.05
C ASP A 108 -7.05 -9.22 0.02
N LEU A 109 -6.07 -9.72 0.79
CA LEU A 109 -4.71 -9.17 0.87
C LEU A 109 -3.78 -10.03 0.01
N HIS A 110 -3.16 -9.42 -0.99
CA HIS A 110 -2.12 -10.04 -1.81
C HIS A 110 -0.77 -9.40 -1.46
N SER A 111 0.20 -10.19 -1.05
CA SER A 111 1.54 -9.69 -0.70
C SER A 111 2.63 -10.42 -1.47
N ALA A 112 3.69 -9.70 -1.82
CA ALA A 112 4.92 -10.24 -2.36
C ALA A 112 5.97 -10.23 -1.23
N ASP A 113 6.21 -11.41 -0.63
CA ASP A 113 7.10 -11.58 0.51
C ASP A 113 8.13 -12.69 0.24
N LEU A 114 9.29 -12.60 0.91
CA LEU A 114 10.23 -13.71 0.97
C LEU A 114 9.60 -14.87 1.76
N GLU A 115 9.88 -16.13 1.37
CA GLU A 115 9.28 -17.33 1.99
C GLU A 115 9.38 -17.33 3.52
N ASP A 116 10.52 -16.89 4.07
CA ASP A 116 10.78 -16.82 5.51
C ASP A 116 9.88 -15.81 6.27
N HIS A 117 9.29 -14.83 5.58
CA HIS A 117 8.41 -13.80 6.17
C HIS A 117 6.93 -14.19 6.15
N VAL A 118 6.54 -15.10 5.24
CA VAL A 118 5.13 -15.46 5.00
C VAL A 118 4.46 -16.03 6.26
N ASP A 119 5.15 -16.90 7.00
CA ASP A 119 4.57 -17.54 8.18
C ASP A 119 4.40 -16.55 9.35
N VAL A 120 5.34 -15.61 9.48
CA VAL A 120 5.27 -14.54 10.49
C VAL A 120 4.11 -13.59 10.18
N ILE A 121 3.94 -13.19 8.92
CA ILE A 121 2.83 -12.32 8.49
C ILE A 121 1.49 -12.99 8.76
N LYS A 122 1.33 -14.27 8.40
CA LYS A 122 0.10 -15.02 8.71
C LYS A 122 -0.19 -15.03 10.20
N GLN A 123 0.82 -15.30 11.04
CA GLN A 123 0.64 -15.31 12.48
C GLN A 123 0.20 -13.94 13.01
N ILE A 124 0.79 -12.85 12.51
CA ILE A 124 0.41 -11.49 12.88
C ILE A 124 -1.06 -11.24 12.50
N CYS A 125 -1.47 -11.54 11.26
CA CYS A 125 -2.84 -11.33 10.78
C CYS A 125 -3.89 -12.06 11.63
N TYR A 126 -3.61 -13.29 12.08
CA TYR A 126 -4.54 -14.07 12.91
C TYR A 126 -4.49 -13.70 14.41
N SER A 127 -3.50 -12.91 14.83
CA SER A 127 -3.37 -12.43 16.22
C SER A 127 -4.00 -11.06 16.46
N MET A 128 -4.59 -10.46 15.41
CA MET A 128 -5.31 -9.19 15.51
C MET A 128 -6.69 -9.45 16.14
N ASP A 129 -6.81 -9.25 17.45
CA ASP A 129 -8.08 -9.17 18.20
C ASP A 129 -8.75 -7.81 18.02
#